data_AF-A0A8T2C528-F1
#
_entry.id   AF-A0A8T2C528-F1
#
_cell.length_a   1.000
_cell.length_b   1.000
_cell.length_c   1.000
_cell.angle_alpha   90.00
_cell.angle_beta   90.00
_cell.angle_gamma   90.00
#
_symmetry.space_group_name_H-M   'P 1'
#
loop_
_entity.id
_entity.type
_entity.pdbx_description
1 polymer ?
#
loop_
_entity_poly.entity_id
_entity_poly.type
_entity_poly.pdbx_seq_one_letter_code
_entity_poly.pdbx_strand_id
1 'polypeptide(L)'
;MNREKTLDSIPIDLFLEIFSRLPTYSVGRSRCVSKQWASILGRQDFTELFLTKSSTRPRLFFALQPYHGGQWLLYSLLQPQNPYEKSIEVTADFHTLFPRSPYDCIYSSGLLCFPAVWTSKNKGDDAAPVICNPSTGHYAILPKLRMDKKTRSFLGFDPIDKQFKVLFMKGIVDSERVNLILTLGTEKMRWRNIQCPFTLNPFRLCEGICINGVLYYLAKHIDERNQKCYVIVCFDVRSEKSKFLDSVCLFDQLINYKGKLGGFYLNYASTDGFPLKLTMWVLEDVEKQEWSKNVYTIWDESKTDKVDHKLSVVGMTARGDIVLAEKDTSNLLYVFYFNPERNTLQSIKITGFEYHGKVSVFLDHVEDLNVNDTKILKSSVYAHLQQDRCTFESSNKFDALCLSDDDD
;
A
#
# COMPACT_ATOMS: atom_id res chain seq x y z
N MET A 1 0.58 -50.01 17.60
CA MET A 1 0.95 -49.29 18.84
C MET A 1 2.13 -48.37 18.52
N ASN A 2 1.89 -47.06 18.67
CA ASN A 2 2.83 -45.93 18.75
C ASN A 2 3.85 -45.69 17.63
N ARG A 3 3.45 -44.86 16.66
CA ARG A 3 4.34 -43.86 16.03
C ARG A 3 3.60 -42.54 15.79
N GLU A 4 3.04 -41.96 16.86
CA GLU A 4 3.02 -40.50 17.00
C GLU A 4 4.27 -40.16 17.81
N LYS A 5 5.34 -39.72 17.14
CA LYS A 5 6.35 -38.90 17.81
C LYS A 5 5.85 -37.47 17.73
N THR A 6 5.03 -37.15 18.71
CA THR A 6 4.54 -35.81 19.02
C THR A 6 5.72 -34.86 19.22
N LEU A 7 5.43 -33.56 19.07
CA LEU A 7 6.22 -32.40 19.49
C LEU A 7 6.56 -32.42 21.00
N ASP A 8 7.20 -33.48 21.51
CA ASP A 8 7.46 -33.74 22.93
C ASP A 8 8.57 -32.86 23.55
N SER A 9 8.76 -31.62 23.08
CA SER A 9 9.73 -30.73 23.72
C SER A 9 9.44 -29.23 23.67
N ILE A 10 8.44 -28.77 22.90
CA ILE A 10 8.09 -27.34 22.85
C ILE A 10 6.61 -27.17 23.22
N PRO A 11 6.31 -26.58 24.40
CA PRO A 11 4.96 -26.16 24.76
C PRO A 11 4.30 -25.36 23.64
N ILE A 12 3.02 -25.64 23.37
CA ILE A 12 2.25 -24.95 22.32
C ILE A 12 2.31 -23.42 22.50
N ASP A 13 2.30 -22.93 23.74
CA ASP A 13 2.37 -21.50 24.02
C ASP A 13 3.68 -20.86 23.52
N LEU A 14 4.82 -21.54 23.70
CA LEU A 14 6.10 -21.08 23.18
C LEU A 14 6.15 -21.15 21.66
N PHE A 15 5.53 -22.17 21.08
CA PHE A 15 5.37 -22.27 19.63
C PHE A 15 4.59 -21.07 19.08
N LEU A 16 3.40 -20.79 19.64
CA LEU A 16 2.58 -19.65 19.25
C LEU A 16 3.33 -18.32 19.43
N GLU A 17 4.06 -18.16 20.53
CA GLU A 17 4.87 -16.98 20.80
C GLU A 17 5.96 -16.76 19.75
N ILE A 18 6.68 -17.80 19.36
CA ILE A 18 7.73 -17.73 18.33
C ILE A 18 7.11 -17.34 16.97
N PHE A 19 6.10 -18.09 16.52
CA PHE A 19 5.50 -17.86 15.20
C PHE A 19 4.74 -16.53 15.11
N SER A 20 4.21 -16.00 16.22
CA SER A 20 3.57 -14.69 16.27
C SER A 20 4.53 -13.51 16.03
N ARG A 21 5.85 -13.75 16.08
CA ARG A 21 6.90 -12.75 15.86
C ARG A 21 7.54 -12.84 14.48
N LEU A 22 7.22 -13.87 13.70
CA LEU A 22 7.78 -14.08 12.38
C LEU A 22 6.97 -13.32 11.31
N PRO A 23 7.56 -13.00 10.14
CA PRO A 23 6.81 -12.48 9.00
C PRO A 23 5.72 -13.46 8.53
N THR A 24 4.69 -12.94 7.88
CA THR A 24 3.58 -13.74 7.32
C THR A 24 4.08 -14.84 6.42
N TYR A 25 5.04 -14.51 5.55
CA TYR A 25 5.64 -15.46 4.62
C TYR A 25 6.26 -16.68 5.34
N SER A 26 6.98 -16.46 6.45
CA SER A 26 7.56 -17.53 7.25
C SER A 26 6.49 -18.40 7.88
N VAL A 27 5.44 -17.79 8.46
CA VAL A 27 4.30 -18.52 9.02
C VAL A 27 3.59 -19.35 7.95
N GLY A 28 3.39 -18.80 6.75
CA GLY A 28 2.80 -19.49 5.61
C GLY A 28 3.58 -20.73 5.22
N ARG A 29 4.91 -20.63 5.08
CA ARG A 29 5.79 -21.79 4.81
C ARG A 29 5.78 -22.83 5.92
N SER A 30 5.68 -22.40 7.17
CA SER A 30 5.63 -23.29 8.32
C SER A 30 4.34 -24.13 8.38
N ARG A 31 3.23 -23.65 7.81
CA ARG A 31 2.01 -24.47 7.63
C ARG A 31 2.26 -25.66 6.70
N CYS A 32 3.19 -25.58 5.75
CA CYS A 32 3.50 -26.68 4.83
C CYS A 32 4.40 -27.76 5.43
N VAL A 33 4.96 -27.56 6.63
CA VAL A 33 5.93 -28.49 7.24
C VAL A 33 5.26 -29.75 7.79
N SER A 34 4.06 -29.62 8.38
CA SER A 34 3.29 -30.78 8.87
C SER A 34 1.81 -30.44 9.05
N LYS A 35 0.94 -31.46 9.05
CA LYS A 35 -0.50 -31.31 9.33
C LYS A 35 -0.76 -30.68 10.71
N GLN A 36 0.05 -31.02 11.71
CA GLN A 36 -0.07 -30.46 13.06
C GLN A 36 0.26 -28.97 13.07
N TRP A 37 1.32 -28.55 12.39
CA TRP A 37 1.70 -27.13 12.29
C TRP A 37 0.67 -26.33 11.50
N ALA A 38 0.17 -26.89 10.39
CA ALA A 38 -0.93 -26.32 9.62
C ALA A 38 -2.16 -26.07 10.52
N SER A 39 -2.52 -27.05 11.35
CA SER A 39 -3.63 -26.94 12.30
C SER A 39 -3.39 -25.85 13.34
N ILE A 40 -2.24 -25.85 14.02
CA ILE A 40 -1.93 -24.87 15.08
C ILE A 40 -1.87 -23.44 14.52
N LEU A 41 -1.14 -23.22 13.44
CA LEU A 41 -0.98 -21.91 12.80
C LEU A 41 -2.23 -21.47 12.01
N GLY A 42 -3.21 -22.36 11.83
CA GLY A 42 -4.50 -22.07 11.23
C GLY A 42 -5.59 -21.71 12.26
N ARG A 43 -5.31 -21.78 13.56
CA ARG A 43 -6.29 -21.47 14.60
C ARG A 43 -6.60 -19.97 14.64
N GLN A 44 -7.85 -19.65 14.94
CA GLN A 44 -8.35 -18.28 15.07
C GLN A 44 -7.61 -17.48 16.15
N ASP A 45 -7.33 -18.09 17.30
CA ASP A 45 -6.61 -17.45 18.40
C ASP A 45 -5.15 -17.12 18.05
N PHE A 46 -4.50 -17.97 17.24
CA PHE A 46 -3.19 -17.65 16.69
C PHE A 46 -3.26 -16.47 15.71
N THR A 47 -4.26 -16.43 14.81
CA THR A 47 -4.46 -15.31 13.88
C THR A 47 -4.66 -14.00 14.64
N GLU A 48 -5.46 -13.98 15.70
CA GLU A 48 -5.70 -12.80 16.53
C GLU A 48 -4.44 -12.38 17.32
N LEU A 49 -3.70 -13.36 17.86
CA LEU A 49 -2.41 -13.11 18.51
C LEU A 49 -1.40 -12.50 17.54
N PHE A 50 -1.30 -13.06 16.33
CA PHE A 50 -0.41 -12.57 15.28
C PHE A 50 -0.76 -11.14 14.89
N LEU A 51 -2.03 -10.85 14.61
CA LEU A 51 -2.50 -9.51 14.26
C LEU A 51 -2.21 -8.50 15.37
N THR A 52 -2.43 -8.88 16.63
CA THR A 52 -2.12 -8.04 17.80
C THR A 52 -0.63 -7.72 17.87
N LYS A 53 0.24 -8.72 17.67
CA LYS A 53 1.70 -8.52 17.66
C LYS A 53 2.15 -7.66 16.49
N SER A 54 1.64 -7.93 15.28
CA SER A 54 1.96 -7.17 14.07
C SER A 54 1.54 -5.71 14.19
N SER A 55 0.39 -5.42 14.80
CA SER A 55 -0.08 -4.05 15.06
C SER A 55 0.86 -3.25 15.97
N THR A 56 1.58 -3.90 16.88
CA THR A 56 2.60 -3.24 17.73
C THR A 56 3.95 -3.08 17.03
N ARG A 57 4.12 -3.72 15.87
CA ARG A 57 5.39 -3.81 15.13
C ARG A 57 5.14 -3.63 13.64
N PRO A 58 4.64 -2.45 13.23
CA PRO A 58 4.36 -2.18 11.83
C PRO A 58 5.61 -2.36 10.96
N ARG A 59 5.36 -2.56 9.67
CA ARG A 59 6.38 -2.70 8.64
C ARG A 59 6.32 -1.55 7.66
N LEU A 60 7.48 -1.18 7.13
CA LEU A 60 7.56 -0.49 5.86
C LEU A 60 7.25 -1.49 4.75
N PHE A 61 6.42 -1.09 3.81
CA PHE A 61 6.10 -1.88 2.65
C PHE A 61 6.54 -1.15 1.37
N PHE A 62 7.13 -1.89 0.43
CA PHE A 62 7.69 -1.35 -0.80
C PHE A 62 7.08 -2.05 -2.01
N ALA A 63 6.58 -1.28 -2.96
CA ALA A 63 6.21 -1.75 -4.28
C ALA A 63 7.16 -1.17 -5.32
N LEU A 64 8.00 -2.03 -5.90
CA LEU A 64 9.01 -1.67 -6.89
C LEU A 64 8.49 -1.97 -8.31
N GLN A 65 8.54 -0.97 -9.18
CA GLN A 65 8.28 -1.09 -10.61
C GLN A 65 9.58 -0.96 -11.41
N PRO A 66 10.10 -2.05 -12.00
CA PRO A 66 11.33 -2.00 -12.80
C PRO A 66 11.19 -1.11 -14.04
N TYR A 67 12.21 -0.28 -14.31
CA TYR A 67 12.19 0.65 -15.44
C TYR A 67 12.20 -0.02 -16.81
N HIS A 68 12.89 -1.15 -16.93
CA HIS A 68 12.94 -1.94 -18.15
C HIS A 68 11.64 -2.74 -18.40
N GLY A 69 10.62 -2.50 -17.57
CA GLY A 69 9.37 -3.23 -17.57
C GLY A 69 9.51 -4.60 -16.90
N GLY A 70 8.39 -5.16 -16.50
CA GLY A 70 8.38 -6.43 -15.79
C GLY A 70 7.19 -6.54 -14.86
N GLN A 71 7.23 -7.56 -14.02
CA GLN A 71 6.35 -7.69 -12.87
C GLN A 71 6.77 -6.67 -11.79
N TRP A 72 5.81 -6.23 -11.01
CA TRP A 72 6.06 -5.47 -9.79
C TRP A 72 6.68 -6.39 -8.74
N LEU A 73 7.62 -5.88 -7.95
CA LEU A 73 8.25 -6.62 -6.86
C LEU A 73 7.83 -6.02 -5.53
N LEU A 74 7.40 -6.88 -4.62
CA LEU A 74 6.88 -6.49 -3.31
C LEU A 74 7.89 -6.86 -2.23
N TYR A 75 8.25 -5.88 -1.41
CA TYR A 75 9.18 -6.06 -0.29
C TYR A 75 8.59 -5.48 1.00
N SER A 76 9.12 -5.90 2.14
CA SER A 76 8.84 -5.23 3.41
C SER A 76 10.07 -5.17 4.31
N LEU A 77 10.04 -4.28 5.27
CA LEU A 77 11.06 -4.17 6.30
C LEU A 77 10.38 -3.86 7.64
N LEU A 78 10.85 -4.47 8.73
CA LEU A 78 10.37 -4.11 10.06
C LEU A 78 10.66 -2.63 10.31
N GLN A 79 9.64 -1.83 10.64
CA GLN A 79 9.83 -0.41 10.87
C GLN A 79 10.73 -0.23 12.12
N PRO A 80 11.87 0.48 12.00
CA PRO A 80 12.76 0.67 13.14
C PRO A 80 12.05 1.40 14.27
N GLN A 81 12.00 0.77 15.44
CA GLN A 81 11.37 1.38 16.63
C GLN A 81 12.18 2.58 17.14
N ASN A 82 13.50 2.58 16.91
CA ASN A 82 14.41 3.68 17.21
C ASN A 82 15.38 3.91 16.04
N PRO A 83 15.04 4.75 15.03
CA PRO A 83 15.93 5.03 13.92
C PRO A 83 17.13 5.91 14.32
N TYR A 84 17.21 6.36 15.59
CA TYR A 84 18.30 7.18 16.13
C TYR A 84 19.48 6.35 16.67
N GLU A 85 19.37 5.02 16.70
CA GLU A 85 20.47 4.11 17.06
C GLU A 85 21.34 3.77 15.85
N LYS A 86 22.30 4.66 15.53
CA LYS A 86 23.36 4.49 14.51
C LYS A 86 22.84 4.32 13.07
N SER A 87 23.67 4.62 12.06
CA SER A 87 23.31 4.40 10.65
C SER A 87 23.06 2.91 10.40
N ILE A 88 21.80 2.52 10.29
CA ILE A 88 21.38 1.13 10.09
C ILE A 88 21.38 0.84 8.59
N GLU A 89 22.22 -0.12 8.17
CA GLU A 89 22.04 -0.81 6.90
C GLU A 89 21.17 -2.05 7.15
N VAL A 90 20.07 -2.16 6.40
CA VAL A 90 19.07 -3.21 6.57
C VAL A 90 18.66 -3.76 5.21
N THR A 91 18.40 -5.07 5.15
CA THR A 91 17.95 -5.73 3.93
C THR A 91 16.43 -5.86 3.96
N ALA A 92 15.77 -5.46 2.87
CA ALA A 92 14.33 -5.65 2.73
C ALA A 92 14.00 -7.12 2.44
N ASP A 93 12.95 -7.64 3.08
CA ASP A 93 12.44 -8.98 2.85
C ASP A 93 11.60 -9.00 1.56
N PHE A 94 11.99 -9.82 0.59
CA PHE A 94 11.20 -10.05 -0.64
C PHE A 94 9.98 -10.93 -0.33
N HIS A 95 8.80 -10.51 -0.78
CA HIS A 95 7.55 -11.24 -0.60
C HIS A 95 7.12 -11.99 -1.86
N THR A 96 6.86 -11.26 -2.95
CA THR A 96 6.26 -11.86 -4.15
C THR A 96 6.38 -10.96 -5.38
N LEU A 97 6.10 -11.55 -6.54
CA LEU A 97 5.96 -10.87 -7.83
C LEU A 97 4.49 -10.60 -8.12
N PHE A 98 4.21 -9.43 -8.70
CA PHE A 98 2.86 -9.04 -9.07
C PHE A 98 2.78 -8.66 -10.55
N PRO A 99 1.71 -9.01 -11.28
CA PRO A 99 1.70 -8.78 -12.72
C PRO A 99 1.79 -7.30 -13.09
N ARG A 100 2.23 -7.07 -14.33
CA ARG A 100 2.53 -5.73 -14.84
C ARG A 100 1.28 -4.85 -14.83
N SER A 101 1.42 -3.66 -14.24
CA SER A 101 0.45 -2.57 -14.31
C SER A 101 1.12 -1.32 -14.91
N PRO A 102 0.46 -0.58 -15.82
CA PRO A 102 0.97 0.69 -16.34
C PRO A 102 0.72 1.87 -15.39
N TYR A 103 -0.03 1.67 -14.31
CA TYR A 103 -0.34 2.68 -13.29
C TYR A 103 0.24 2.28 -11.95
N ASP A 104 0.50 3.30 -11.11
CA ASP A 104 0.91 3.12 -9.73
C ASP A 104 -0.14 2.35 -8.91
N CYS A 105 0.35 1.60 -7.93
CA CYS A 105 -0.50 0.89 -6.98
C CYS A 105 -1.03 1.84 -5.90
N ILE A 106 -2.25 1.58 -5.44
CA ILE A 106 -2.91 2.34 -4.37
C ILE A 106 -2.91 1.47 -3.12
N TYR A 107 -2.59 2.03 -1.96
CA TYR A 107 -2.60 1.31 -0.69
C TYR A 107 -3.64 1.86 0.28
N SER A 108 -4.33 0.98 0.99
CA SER A 108 -5.17 1.35 2.12
C SER A 108 -5.28 0.17 3.08
N SER A 109 -5.00 0.41 4.37
CA SER A 109 -5.28 -0.50 5.49
C SER A 109 -4.88 -1.96 5.25
N GLY A 110 -3.69 -2.19 4.66
CA GLY A 110 -3.15 -3.54 4.44
C GLY A 110 -3.40 -4.13 3.06
N LEU A 111 -4.22 -3.51 2.20
CA LEU A 111 -4.45 -3.97 0.83
C LEU A 111 -3.85 -3.03 -0.21
N LEU A 112 -3.36 -3.61 -1.31
CA LEU A 112 -2.97 -2.90 -2.52
C LEU A 112 -4.06 -3.04 -3.58
N CYS A 113 -4.29 -1.99 -4.34
CA CYS A 113 -5.14 -1.98 -5.52
C CYS A 113 -4.32 -1.51 -6.73
N PHE A 114 -4.29 -2.34 -7.75
CA PHE A 114 -3.71 -2.04 -9.05
C PHE A 114 -4.84 -1.68 -10.02
N PRO A 115 -4.94 -0.43 -10.49
CA PRO A 115 -6.07 0.01 -11.32
C PRO A 115 -6.22 -0.75 -12.64
N ALA A 116 -5.10 -1.24 -13.20
CA ALA A 116 -5.11 -1.97 -14.45
C ALA A 116 -3.93 -2.95 -14.51
N VAL A 117 -4.20 -4.24 -14.37
CA VAL A 117 -3.19 -5.28 -14.49
C VAL A 117 -3.39 -6.01 -15.81
N TRP A 118 -2.32 -6.17 -16.58
CA TRP A 118 -2.38 -6.96 -17.81
C TRP A 118 -2.42 -8.44 -17.47
N THR A 119 -3.55 -9.09 -17.75
CA THR A 119 -3.74 -10.51 -17.46
C THR A 119 -3.30 -11.42 -18.61
N SER A 120 -3.09 -10.91 -19.83
CA SER A 120 -2.58 -11.68 -20.97
C SER A 120 -1.17 -11.23 -21.40
N LYS A 121 -0.38 -12.16 -21.97
CA LYS A 121 0.92 -11.86 -22.61
C LYS A 121 0.78 -10.92 -23.82
N ASN A 122 -0.38 -10.95 -24.49
CA ASN A 122 -0.68 -10.05 -25.60
C ASN A 122 -0.99 -8.65 -25.07
N LYS A 123 -0.19 -7.67 -25.48
CA LYS A 123 -0.39 -6.25 -25.16
C LYS A 123 -1.66 -5.77 -25.86
N GLY A 124 -2.68 -5.31 -25.13
CA GLY A 124 -3.77 -4.56 -25.76
C GLY A 124 -5.11 -4.56 -25.04
N ASP A 125 -5.71 -5.73 -24.80
CA ASP A 125 -7.18 -5.75 -24.63
C ASP A 125 -7.71 -6.22 -23.26
N ASP A 126 -6.90 -6.92 -22.45
CA ASP A 126 -7.38 -7.53 -21.20
C ASP A 126 -6.65 -6.98 -19.97
N ALA A 127 -6.89 -5.70 -19.66
CA ALA A 127 -6.51 -5.13 -18.38
C ALA A 127 -7.70 -5.20 -17.40
N ALA A 128 -7.47 -5.70 -16.19
CA ALA A 128 -8.48 -5.73 -15.13
C ALA A 128 -7.92 -5.07 -13.86
N PRO A 129 -8.76 -4.39 -13.05
CA PRO A 129 -8.32 -3.94 -11.75
C PRO A 129 -8.11 -5.16 -10.84
N VAL A 130 -7.06 -5.14 -10.04
CA VAL A 130 -6.74 -6.24 -9.13
C VAL A 130 -6.43 -5.68 -7.75
N ILE A 131 -6.97 -6.32 -6.73
CA ILE A 131 -6.63 -6.05 -5.33
C ILE A 131 -5.80 -7.19 -4.80
N CYS A 132 -4.76 -6.92 -4.02
CA CYS A 132 -4.01 -7.97 -3.36
C CYS A 132 -3.70 -7.63 -1.90
N ASN A 133 -3.62 -8.69 -1.10
CA ASN A 133 -2.98 -8.63 0.20
C ASN A 133 -1.48 -8.90 -0.03
N PRO A 134 -0.61 -7.91 0.16
CA PRO A 134 0.81 -8.08 -0.05
C PRO A 134 1.48 -9.02 0.95
N SER A 135 0.93 -9.18 2.17
CA SER A 135 1.48 -10.08 3.19
C SER A 135 1.23 -11.54 2.83
N THR A 136 0.05 -11.86 2.28
CA THR A 136 -0.35 -13.24 1.97
C THR A 136 -0.16 -13.60 0.50
N GLY A 137 0.02 -12.62 -0.39
CA GLY A 137 0.10 -12.81 -1.84
C GLY A 137 -1.24 -13.12 -2.52
N HIS A 138 -2.33 -13.26 -1.76
CA HIS A 138 -3.66 -13.49 -2.32
C HIS A 138 -4.17 -12.22 -3.03
N TYR A 139 -4.98 -12.40 -4.07
CA TYR A 139 -5.50 -11.29 -4.86
C TYR A 139 -6.90 -11.57 -5.44
N ALA A 140 -7.65 -10.53 -5.76
CA ALA A 140 -8.94 -10.61 -6.44
C ALA A 140 -8.91 -9.78 -7.72
N ILE A 141 -9.29 -10.40 -8.83
CA ILE A 141 -9.56 -9.68 -10.07
C ILE A 141 -10.97 -9.08 -9.95
N LEU A 142 -11.06 -7.76 -10.02
CA LEU A 142 -12.33 -7.06 -10.00
C LEU A 142 -13.00 -7.13 -11.39
N PRO A 143 -14.33 -6.94 -11.48
CA PRO A 143 -15.00 -6.88 -12.77
C PRO A 143 -14.36 -5.84 -13.68
N LYS A 144 -14.10 -6.24 -14.94
CA LYS A 144 -13.37 -5.41 -15.91
C LYS A 144 -14.06 -4.07 -16.13
N LEU A 145 -13.26 -3.01 -16.17
CA LEU A 145 -13.68 -1.67 -16.57
C LEU A 145 -12.77 -1.18 -17.69
N ARG A 146 -13.36 -0.50 -18.67
CA ARG A 146 -12.58 0.17 -19.71
C ARG A 146 -11.86 1.37 -19.08
N MET A 147 -10.53 1.27 -19.03
CA MET A 147 -9.65 2.31 -18.54
C MET A 147 -9.31 3.29 -19.65
N ASP A 148 -9.39 4.59 -19.38
CA ASP A 148 -8.81 5.63 -20.22
C ASP A 148 -7.75 6.45 -19.44
N LYS A 149 -7.06 7.38 -20.10
CA LYS A 149 -6.04 8.22 -19.46
C LYS A 149 -6.59 9.14 -18.35
N LYS A 150 -7.90 9.39 -18.34
CA LYS A 150 -8.59 10.29 -17.39
C LYS A 150 -9.19 9.52 -16.22
N THR A 151 -9.24 8.20 -16.32
CA THR A 151 -9.79 7.31 -15.30
C THR A 151 -8.92 7.30 -14.06
N ARG A 152 -9.52 7.29 -12.87
CA ARG A 152 -8.81 7.16 -11.60
C ARG A 152 -9.49 6.15 -10.70
N SER A 153 -8.71 5.45 -9.90
CA SER A 153 -9.19 4.54 -8.87
C SER A 153 -8.68 5.01 -7.53
N PHE A 154 -9.45 4.76 -6.48
CA PHE A 154 -9.07 5.02 -5.09
C PHE A 154 -9.55 3.84 -4.25
N LEU A 155 -8.80 3.52 -3.21
CA LEU A 155 -9.15 2.48 -2.25
C LEU A 155 -9.45 3.13 -0.90
N GLY A 156 -10.62 2.84 -0.36
CA GLY A 156 -11.05 3.28 0.97
C GLY A 156 -11.36 2.08 1.86
N PHE A 157 -11.10 2.23 3.15
CA PHE A 157 -11.41 1.25 4.17
C PHE A 157 -12.32 1.87 5.23
N ASP A 158 -13.46 1.24 5.49
CA ASP A 158 -14.31 1.57 6.62
C ASP A 158 -13.88 0.76 7.85
N PRO A 159 -13.34 1.40 8.91
CA PRO A 159 -12.85 0.70 10.09
C PRO A 159 -13.96 0.12 10.99
N ILE A 160 -15.23 0.57 10.85
CA ILE A 160 -16.32 0.08 11.73
C ILE A 160 -16.93 -1.19 11.15
N ASP A 161 -17.35 -1.17 9.89
CA ASP A 161 -17.88 -2.36 9.21
C ASP A 161 -16.76 -3.27 8.68
N LYS A 162 -15.49 -2.86 8.84
CA LYS A 162 -14.27 -3.54 8.37
C LYS A 162 -14.35 -3.88 6.88
N GLN A 163 -14.80 -2.91 6.09
CA GLN A 163 -15.14 -3.13 4.69
C GLN A 163 -14.32 -2.23 3.77
N PHE A 164 -13.72 -2.84 2.75
CA PHE A 164 -13.03 -2.13 1.69
C PHE A 164 -14.00 -1.76 0.55
N LYS A 165 -13.83 -0.56 0.03
CA LYS A 165 -14.52 -0.08 -1.16
C LYS A 165 -13.53 0.53 -2.15
N VAL A 166 -13.72 0.22 -3.42
CA VAL A 166 -12.97 0.83 -4.52
C VAL A 166 -13.86 1.87 -5.18
N LEU A 167 -13.41 3.12 -5.18
CA LEU A 167 -14.01 4.21 -5.93
C LEU A 167 -13.32 4.31 -7.28
N PHE A 168 -14.09 4.23 -8.36
CA PHE A 168 -13.61 4.32 -9.72
C PHE A 168 -14.27 5.49 -10.44
N MET A 169 -13.46 6.38 -10.97
CA MET A 169 -13.90 7.53 -11.74
C MET A 169 -13.66 7.27 -13.21
N LYS A 170 -14.71 6.97 -13.97
CA LYS A 170 -14.60 6.56 -15.38
C LYS A 170 -14.31 7.73 -16.32
N GLY A 171 -14.76 8.93 -15.99
CA GLY A 171 -14.70 10.10 -16.86
C GLY A 171 -16.09 10.65 -17.17
N ILE A 172 -16.22 11.39 -18.28
CA ILE A 172 -17.48 12.01 -18.73
C ILE A 172 -18.07 11.13 -19.85
N VAL A 173 -19.32 10.69 -19.69
CA VAL A 173 -20.13 10.00 -20.69
C VAL A 173 -21.40 10.82 -20.87
N ASP A 174 -21.75 11.19 -22.10
CA ASP A 174 -22.96 11.98 -22.41
C ASP A 174 -23.10 13.26 -21.57
N SER A 175 -21.99 13.97 -21.34
CA SER A 175 -21.87 15.16 -20.49
C SER A 175 -22.03 14.94 -18.98
N GLU A 176 -22.25 13.70 -18.52
CA GLU A 176 -22.32 13.34 -17.11
C GLU A 176 -21.08 12.58 -16.64
N ARG A 177 -20.62 12.87 -15.42
CA ARG A 177 -19.49 12.14 -14.83
C ARG A 177 -20.00 10.85 -14.20
N VAL A 178 -19.47 9.72 -14.67
CA VAL A 178 -19.81 8.40 -14.13
C VAL A 178 -18.78 8.00 -13.09
N ASN A 179 -19.24 7.91 -11.84
CA ASN A 179 -18.47 7.38 -10.72
C ASN A 179 -19.07 6.03 -10.32
N LEU A 180 -18.21 5.03 -10.21
CA LEU A 180 -18.57 3.68 -9.83
C LEU A 180 -17.95 3.36 -8.49
N ILE A 181 -18.66 2.62 -7.66
CA ILE A 181 -18.10 2.04 -6.45
C ILE A 181 -18.29 0.53 -6.48
N LEU A 182 -17.32 -0.18 -5.91
CA LEU A 182 -17.39 -1.60 -5.67
C LEU A 182 -17.02 -1.88 -4.23
N THR A 183 -17.82 -2.71 -3.59
CA THR A 183 -17.61 -3.15 -2.22
C THR A 183 -17.03 -4.56 -2.20
N LEU A 184 -15.87 -4.73 -1.55
CA LEU A 184 -15.21 -6.03 -1.44
C LEU A 184 -15.92 -6.92 -0.42
N GLY A 185 -15.85 -8.24 -0.65
CA GLY A 185 -16.41 -9.23 0.27
C GLY A 185 -17.92 -9.46 0.20
N THR A 186 -18.60 -8.84 -0.76
CA THR A 186 -20.01 -9.16 -1.05
C THR A 186 -20.13 -10.37 -1.97
N GLU A 187 -21.21 -11.16 -1.84
CA GLU A 187 -21.48 -12.34 -2.69
C GLU A 187 -21.45 -12.02 -4.20
N LYS A 188 -21.77 -10.78 -4.57
CA LYS A 188 -21.71 -10.27 -5.94
C LYS A 188 -20.86 -9.01 -6.00
N MET A 189 -19.56 -9.17 -6.20
CA MET A 189 -18.64 -8.06 -6.51
C MET A 189 -19.05 -7.41 -7.83
N ARG A 190 -19.82 -6.32 -7.75
CA ARG A 190 -20.31 -5.57 -8.92
C ARG A 190 -20.10 -4.08 -8.72
N TRP A 191 -19.77 -3.41 -9.82
CA TRP A 191 -19.76 -1.96 -9.88
C TRP A 191 -21.18 -1.43 -9.84
N ARG A 192 -21.41 -0.39 -9.04
CA ARG A 192 -22.65 0.38 -9.05
C ARG A 192 -22.35 1.86 -9.17
N ASN A 193 -23.25 2.57 -9.83
CA ASN A 193 -23.15 4.02 -9.94
C ASN A 193 -23.33 4.65 -8.55
N ILE A 194 -22.55 5.69 -8.29
CA ILE A 194 -22.77 6.59 -7.18
C ILE A 194 -22.83 8.02 -7.69
N GLN A 195 -23.67 8.81 -7.06
CA GLN A 195 -23.73 10.24 -7.32
C GLN A 195 -22.64 10.91 -6.49
N CYS A 196 -21.54 11.28 -7.15
CA CYS A 196 -20.59 12.20 -6.56
C CYS A 196 -20.97 13.60 -7.01
N PRO A 197 -21.15 14.57 -6.10
CA PRO A 197 -21.43 15.94 -6.50
C PRO A 197 -20.23 16.44 -7.34
N PHE A 198 -20.50 16.94 -8.53
CA PHE A 198 -19.60 17.69 -9.42
C PHE A 198 -18.72 16.95 -10.44
N THR A 199 -18.47 17.66 -11.53
CA THR A 199 -17.67 17.32 -12.72
C THR A 199 -16.15 17.36 -12.47
N LEU A 200 -15.70 17.19 -11.23
CA LEU A 200 -14.31 17.40 -10.82
C LEU A 200 -13.35 16.42 -11.51
N ASN A 201 -12.35 16.94 -12.23
CA ASN A 201 -11.31 16.10 -12.80
C ASN A 201 -10.30 15.77 -11.70
N PRO A 202 -10.07 14.48 -11.36
CA PRO A 202 -9.05 14.13 -10.39
C PRO A 202 -7.69 14.62 -10.87
N PHE A 203 -6.92 15.21 -9.97
CA PHE A 203 -5.64 15.82 -10.31
C PHE A 203 -4.60 14.74 -10.61
N ARG A 204 -3.74 14.96 -11.63
CA ARG A 204 -2.82 13.91 -12.12
C ARG A 204 -1.74 13.51 -11.11
N LEU A 205 -1.45 14.38 -10.15
CA LEU A 205 -0.24 14.27 -9.32
C LEU A 205 -0.48 13.65 -7.93
N CYS A 206 -1.73 13.50 -7.48
CA CYS A 206 -1.99 13.10 -6.10
C CYS A 206 -2.86 11.84 -6.02
N GLU A 207 -2.27 10.78 -5.50
CA GLU A 207 -2.97 9.59 -5.02
C GLU A 207 -3.78 9.97 -3.78
N GLY A 208 -5.03 9.48 -3.69
CA GLY A 208 -5.87 9.74 -2.52
C GLY A 208 -5.37 8.99 -1.29
N ILE A 209 -5.72 9.47 -0.11
CA ILE A 209 -5.38 8.85 1.17
C ILE A 209 -6.65 8.54 1.97
N CYS A 210 -6.74 7.34 2.57
CA CYS A 210 -7.84 6.98 3.45
C CYS A 210 -7.40 7.12 4.91
N ILE A 211 -8.09 7.96 5.68
CA ILE A 211 -7.82 8.23 7.10
C ILE A 211 -9.12 8.02 7.86
N ASN A 212 -9.13 7.08 8.82
CA ASN A 212 -10.25 6.85 9.74
C ASN A 212 -11.63 6.68 9.05
N GLY A 213 -11.70 5.99 7.91
CA GLY A 213 -12.95 5.77 7.20
C GLY A 213 -13.33 6.86 6.19
N VAL A 214 -12.51 7.91 6.04
CA VAL A 214 -12.72 8.97 5.05
C VAL A 214 -11.59 8.93 4.03
N LEU A 215 -11.96 8.86 2.75
CA LEU A 215 -11.05 8.93 1.63
C LEU A 215 -10.92 10.39 1.16
N TYR A 216 -9.69 10.91 1.21
CA TYR A 216 -9.34 12.26 0.79
C TYR A 216 -8.58 12.22 -0.53
N TYR A 217 -8.97 13.04 -1.51
CA TYR A 217 -8.21 13.18 -2.75
C TYR A 217 -8.36 14.58 -3.36
N LEU A 218 -7.33 15.00 -4.09
CA LEU A 218 -7.33 16.29 -4.77
C LEU A 218 -8.07 16.19 -6.10
N ALA A 219 -8.95 17.16 -6.31
CA ALA A 219 -9.71 17.27 -7.54
C ALA A 219 -9.71 18.72 -8.05
N LYS A 220 -9.81 18.85 -9.36
CA LYS A 220 -9.85 20.12 -10.06
C LYS A 220 -11.30 20.53 -10.29
N HIS A 221 -11.64 21.70 -9.76
CA HIS A 221 -12.89 22.40 -9.99
C HIS A 221 -12.72 23.48 -11.06
N ILE A 222 -13.78 23.72 -11.83
CA ILE A 222 -13.87 24.88 -12.72
C ILE A 222 -15.02 25.70 -12.17
N ASP A 223 -14.74 26.90 -11.69
CA ASP A 223 -15.77 27.79 -11.16
C ASP A 223 -16.64 28.39 -12.27
N GLU A 224 -17.68 29.14 -11.89
CA GLU A 224 -18.60 29.81 -12.81
C GLU A 224 -17.90 30.81 -13.75
N ARG A 225 -16.69 31.26 -13.39
CA ARG A 225 -15.86 32.19 -14.17
C ARG A 225 -14.86 31.45 -15.07
N ASN A 226 -15.00 30.14 -15.23
CA ASN A 226 -14.08 29.27 -15.95
C ASN A 226 -12.64 29.25 -15.38
N GLN A 227 -12.45 29.64 -14.13
CA GLN A 227 -11.16 29.55 -13.45
C GLN A 227 -10.98 28.17 -12.81
N LYS A 228 -9.73 27.68 -12.87
CA LYS A 228 -9.37 26.37 -12.34
C LYS A 228 -9.04 26.51 -10.87
N CYS A 229 -9.86 25.93 -10.00
CA CYS A 229 -9.62 25.84 -8.56
C CYS A 229 -9.29 24.40 -8.19
N TYR A 230 -8.64 24.21 -7.04
CA TYR A 230 -8.35 22.91 -6.47
C TYR A 230 -9.17 22.74 -5.21
N VAL A 231 -9.79 21.57 -5.08
CA VAL A 231 -10.59 21.19 -3.91
C VAL A 231 -10.11 19.85 -3.41
N ILE A 232 -10.25 19.63 -2.10
CA ILE A 232 -10.08 18.32 -1.51
C ILE A 232 -11.47 17.71 -1.38
N VAL A 233 -11.65 16.54 -1.97
CA VAL A 233 -12.88 15.76 -1.78
C VAL A 233 -12.70 14.85 -0.57
N CYS A 234 -13.66 14.90 0.34
CA CYS A 234 -13.74 14.04 1.53
C CYS A 234 -14.88 13.05 1.31
N PHE A 235 -14.56 11.83 0.93
CA PHE A 235 -15.53 10.77 0.67
C PHE A 235 -15.62 9.85 1.89
N ASP A 236 -16.74 9.91 2.61
CA ASP A 236 -17.00 8.98 3.71
C ASP A 236 -17.28 7.58 3.15
N VAL A 237 -16.42 6.61 3.49
CA VAL A 237 -16.44 5.28 2.87
C VAL A 237 -17.70 4.51 3.27
N ARG A 238 -18.24 4.71 4.49
CA ARG A 238 -19.41 3.96 4.95
C ARG A 238 -20.69 4.48 4.30
N SER A 239 -20.97 5.78 4.49
CA SER A 239 -22.17 6.45 4.02
C SER A 239 -22.13 6.79 2.53
N GLU A 240 -20.95 6.75 1.92
CA GLU A 240 -20.69 7.04 0.50
C GLU A 240 -21.11 8.43 0.09
N LYS A 241 -20.94 9.38 1.01
CA LYS A 241 -21.24 10.79 0.81
C LYS A 241 -19.94 11.58 0.73
N SER A 242 -19.94 12.55 -0.17
CA SER A 242 -18.82 13.46 -0.36
C SER A 242 -19.10 14.79 0.32
N LYS A 243 -18.10 15.31 1.02
CA LYS A 243 -17.95 16.72 1.38
C LYS A 243 -16.76 17.31 0.61
N PHE A 244 -16.68 18.64 0.55
CA PHE A 244 -15.59 19.34 -0.14
C PHE A 244 -14.95 20.34 0.81
N LEU A 245 -13.63 20.43 0.73
CA LEU A 245 -12.84 21.43 1.41
C LEU A 245 -12.15 22.28 0.35
N ASP A 246 -12.09 23.58 0.61
CA ASP A 246 -11.30 24.48 -0.22
C ASP A 246 -9.82 24.16 0.00
N SER A 247 -9.10 23.94 -1.10
CA SER A 247 -7.66 23.68 -1.01
C SER A 247 -6.94 25.00 -0.78
N VAL A 248 -6.30 25.16 0.37
CA VAL A 248 -5.51 26.35 0.71
C VAL A 248 -4.31 26.56 -0.23
N CYS A 249 -3.81 25.49 -0.85
CA CYS A 249 -2.79 25.53 -1.89
C CYS A 249 -2.82 24.26 -2.75
N LEU A 250 -1.98 24.20 -3.79
CA LEU A 250 -1.75 22.97 -4.55
C LEU A 250 -0.69 22.13 -3.83
N PHE A 251 -1.12 21.02 -3.23
CA PHE A 251 -0.22 20.08 -2.55
C PHE A 251 0.46 19.14 -3.55
N ASP A 252 1.69 18.73 -3.24
CA ASP A 252 2.36 17.65 -3.97
C ASP A 252 1.69 16.31 -3.68
N GLN A 253 1.33 16.08 -2.41
CA GLN A 253 0.63 14.88 -1.95
C GLN A 253 -0.03 15.13 -0.58
N LEU A 254 -1.02 14.29 -0.27
CA LEU A 254 -1.74 14.29 1.01
C LEU A 254 -1.11 13.27 1.96
N ILE A 255 -1.14 13.57 3.26
CA ILE A 255 -0.54 12.74 4.32
C ILE A 255 -1.50 12.57 5.49
N ASN A 256 -1.32 11.48 6.22
CA ASN A 256 -1.96 11.28 7.52
C ASN A 256 -1.05 11.86 8.60
N TYR A 257 -1.46 12.99 9.19
CA TYR A 257 -0.76 13.65 10.27
C TYR A 257 -1.47 13.36 11.60
N LYS A 258 -1.03 12.34 12.34
CA LYS A 258 -1.61 11.93 13.64
C LYS A 258 -3.14 11.75 13.58
N GLY A 259 -3.66 11.14 12.51
CA GLY A 259 -5.09 10.93 12.29
C GLY A 259 -5.84 12.11 11.67
N LYS A 260 -5.16 13.23 11.41
CA LYS A 260 -5.69 14.41 10.70
C LYS A 260 -5.21 14.42 9.26
N LEU A 261 -6.00 15.05 8.39
CA LEU A 261 -5.57 15.31 7.02
C LEU A 261 -4.46 16.36 7.01
N GLY A 262 -3.34 16.03 6.38
CA GLY A 262 -2.31 16.99 6.03
C GLY A 262 -2.07 17.04 4.53
N GLY A 263 -1.55 18.17 4.06
CA GLY A 263 -1.01 18.32 2.72
C GLY A 263 0.37 18.97 2.81
N PHE A 264 1.28 18.61 1.90
CA PHE A 264 2.62 19.19 1.91
C PHE A 264 3.05 19.68 0.53
N TYR A 265 4.09 20.51 0.57
CA TYR A 265 4.84 20.99 -0.57
C TYR A 265 6.33 20.95 -0.24
N LEU A 266 7.12 20.37 -1.15
CA LEU A 266 8.53 20.07 -0.94
C LEU A 266 9.39 20.90 -1.90
N ASN A 267 10.22 21.78 -1.35
CA ASN A 267 11.10 22.65 -2.14
C ASN A 267 12.57 22.30 -1.90
N TYR A 268 13.30 22.08 -2.98
CA TYR A 268 14.75 21.92 -2.96
C TYR A 268 15.41 23.30 -3.03
N ALA A 269 16.23 23.66 -2.03
CA ALA A 269 16.91 24.94 -2.01
C ALA A 269 18.20 24.96 -2.84
N SER A 270 18.71 23.80 -3.23
CA SER A 270 19.91 23.62 -4.04
C SER A 270 19.70 22.50 -5.07
N THR A 271 20.60 22.41 -6.05
CA THR A 271 20.67 21.30 -7.01
C THR A 271 21.15 19.99 -6.37
N ASP A 272 21.67 20.06 -5.15
CA ASP A 272 22.34 18.96 -4.46
C ASP A 272 21.37 18.23 -3.50
N GLY A 273 20.05 18.46 -3.64
CA GLY A 273 18.99 17.83 -2.84
C GLY A 273 18.73 18.48 -1.47
N PHE A 274 19.73 19.03 -0.80
CA PHE A 274 19.61 19.67 0.53
C PHE A 274 20.23 21.08 0.59
N PRO A 275 19.73 22.00 1.44
CA PRO A 275 18.63 21.81 2.38
C PRO A 275 17.28 21.73 1.69
N LEU A 276 16.38 20.97 2.29
CA LEU A 276 15.03 20.76 1.82
C LEU A 276 14.06 21.57 2.67
N LYS A 277 13.22 22.37 2.03
CA LYS A 277 12.15 23.11 2.71
C LYS A 277 10.84 22.35 2.59
N LEU A 278 10.42 21.73 3.68
CA LEU A 278 9.13 21.08 3.82
C LEU A 278 8.10 22.09 4.36
N THR A 279 7.11 22.42 3.54
CA THR A 279 5.95 23.20 4.00
C THR A 279 4.74 22.29 4.10
N MET A 280 4.11 22.26 5.27
CA MET A 280 3.01 21.35 5.57
C MET A 280 1.83 22.14 6.12
N TRP A 281 0.64 21.74 5.72
CA TRP A 281 -0.63 22.21 6.25
C TRP A 281 -1.35 21.05 6.91
N VAL A 282 -1.90 21.27 8.09
CA VAL A 282 -2.70 20.28 8.82
C VAL A 282 -4.09 20.84 9.04
N LEU A 283 -5.11 20.06 8.70
CA LEU A 283 -6.50 20.42 8.91
C LEU A 283 -6.85 20.19 10.38
N GLU A 284 -7.03 21.28 11.12
CA GLU A 284 -7.28 21.24 12.57
C GLU A 284 -8.76 21.05 12.88
N ASP A 285 -9.64 21.70 12.11
CA ASP A 285 -11.09 21.60 12.24
C ASP A 285 -11.70 21.46 10.83
N VAL A 286 -12.36 20.33 10.59
CA VAL A 286 -12.96 20.00 9.29
C VAL A 286 -14.18 20.86 8.99
N GLU A 287 -15.00 21.17 10.01
CA GLU A 287 -16.26 21.89 9.83
C GLU A 287 -16.01 23.39 9.65
N LYS A 288 -15.00 23.95 10.35
CA LYS A 288 -14.57 25.34 10.18
C LYS A 288 -13.55 25.54 9.06
N GLN A 289 -13.00 24.45 8.52
CA GLN A 289 -11.91 24.45 7.54
C GLN A 289 -10.67 25.24 8.03
N GLU A 290 -10.33 25.09 9.31
CA GLU A 290 -9.17 25.74 9.90
C GLU A 290 -7.89 24.93 9.64
N TRP A 291 -6.88 25.57 9.06
CA TRP A 291 -5.60 24.96 8.71
C TRP A 291 -4.45 25.59 9.51
N SER A 292 -3.59 24.76 10.08
CA SER A 292 -2.30 25.20 10.63
C SER A 292 -1.20 25.01 9.57
N LYS A 293 -0.24 25.95 9.51
CA LYS A 293 0.88 25.90 8.56
C LYS A 293 2.20 25.75 9.33
N ASN A 294 2.96 24.72 8.98
CA ASN A 294 4.28 24.45 9.51
C ASN A 294 5.32 24.48 8.39
N VAL A 295 6.49 25.07 8.65
CA VAL A 295 7.60 25.17 7.69
C VAL A 295 8.86 24.66 8.36
N TYR A 296 9.50 23.66 7.77
CA TYR A 296 10.73 23.07 8.26
C TYR A 296 11.83 23.19 7.21
N THR A 297 13.04 23.49 7.66
CA THR A 297 14.24 23.41 6.84
C THR A 297 15.03 22.19 7.31
N ILE A 298 15.03 21.16 6.47
CA ILE A 298 15.67 19.88 6.74
C ILE A 298 17.07 19.93 6.15
N TRP A 299 18.06 19.66 7.00
CA TRP A 299 19.45 19.55 6.63
C TRP A 299 19.86 18.08 6.66
N ASP A 300 20.62 17.66 5.66
CA ASP A 300 21.34 16.40 5.74
C ASP A 300 22.77 16.67 6.22
N GLU A 301 23.03 16.33 7.48
CA GLU A 301 24.37 16.41 8.07
C GLU A 301 25.21 15.16 7.76
N SER A 302 24.59 14.11 7.23
CA SER A 302 25.31 12.92 6.82
C SER A 302 26.09 13.23 5.54
N LYS A 303 27.43 13.21 5.65
CA LYS A 303 28.37 13.40 4.53
C LYS A 303 28.35 12.25 3.50
N THR A 304 27.27 11.48 3.45
CA THR A 304 27.06 10.45 2.43
C THR A 304 26.86 11.13 1.08
N ASP A 305 27.36 10.48 0.03
CA ASP A 305 27.62 11.05 -1.29
C ASP A 305 26.53 12.03 -1.77
N LYS A 306 26.95 13.13 -2.40
CA LYS A 306 26.09 14.17 -2.98
C LYS A 306 25.17 13.59 -4.07
N VAL A 307 24.13 12.87 -3.65
CA VAL A 307 23.13 12.29 -4.52
C VAL A 307 21.93 13.21 -4.48
N ASP A 308 21.48 13.65 -5.66
CA ASP A 308 20.21 14.36 -5.81
C ASP A 308 19.07 13.39 -5.45
N HIS A 309 18.69 13.39 -4.18
CA HIS A 309 17.62 12.52 -3.68
C HIS A 309 16.28 13.10 -4.12
N LYS A 310 15.67 12.48 -5.13
CA LYS A 310 14.30 12.78 -5.51
C LYS A 310 13.34 12.18 -4.47
N LEU A 311 13.05 12.92 -3.41
CA LEU A 311 12.25 12.46 -2.27
C LEU A 311 10.74 12.61 -2.46
N SER A 312 10.00 11.75 -1.77
CA SER A 312 8.56 11.86 -1.48
C SER A 312 8.33 11.74 0.02
N VAL A 313 7.34 12.46 0.55
CA VAL A 313 6.84 12.21 1.91
C VAL A 313 5.93 10.99 1.86
N VAL A 314 6.24 10.00 2.70
CA VAL A 314 5.47 8.77 2.82
C VAL A 314 4.33 8.93 3.82
N GLY A 315 4.57 9.65 4.91
CA GLY A 315 3.61 9.91 5.98
C GLY A 315 4.30 10.21 7.30
N MET A 316 3.60 9.95 8.41
CA MET A 316 4.12 10.18 9.76
C MET A 316 3.98 8.92 10.61
N THR A 317 5.03 8.55 11.34
CA THR A 317 5.00 7.42 12.28
C THR A 317 4.19 7.77 13.53
N ALA A 318 3.76 6.74 14.30
CA ALA A 318 3.11 6.95 15.60
C ALA A 318 3.93 7.79 16.60
N ARG A 319 5.26 7.85 16.43
CA ARG A 319 6.17 8.66 17.26
C ARG A 319 6.23 10.13 16.85
N GLY A 320 5.61 10.49 15.74
CA GLY A 320 5.64 11.85 15.20
C GLY A 320 6.84 12.14 14.31
N ASP A 321 7.54 11.12 13.80
CA ASP A 321 8.58 11.31 12.78
C ASP A 321 7.92 11.36 11.39
N ILE A 322 8.21 12.39 10.60
CA ILE A 322 7.83 12.48 9.18
C ILE A 322 8.80 11.62 8.38
N VAL A 323 8.27 10.68 7.60
CA VAL A 323 9.10 9.77 6.80
C VAL A 323 9.18 10.26 5.37
N LEU A 324 10.40 10.38 4.86
CA LEU A 324 10.72 10.70 3.48
C LEU A 324 11.39 9.48 2.85
N ALA A 325 11.14 9.20 1.58
CA ALA A 325 11.82 8.13 0.86
C ALA A 325 12.18 8.57 -0.55
N GLU A 326 13.27 8.02 -1.07
CA GLU A 326 13.60 8.15 -2.48
C GLU A 326 12.50 7.54 -3.34
N LYS A 327 12.20 8.18 -4.48
CA LYS A 327 11.21 7.70 -5.44
C LYS A 327 11.74 6.60 -6.35
N ASP A 328 13.05 6.44 -6.39
CA ASP A 328 13.77 5.59 -7.34
C ASP A 328 14.85 4.81 -6.59
N THR A 329 15.06 3.55 -6.97
CA THR A 329 16.11 2.71 -6.39
C THR A 329 17.08 2.22 -7.45
N SER A 330 18.33 2.02 -7.04
CA SER A 330 19.41 1.40 -7.81
C SER A 330 20.15 0.35 -6.99
N ASN A 331 19.41 -0.64 -6.49
CA ASN A 331 19.80 -1.71 -5.55
C ASN A 331 19.84 -1.31 -4.07
N LEU A 332 19.83 -0.01 -3.80
CA LEU A 332 19.64 0.56 -2.48
C LEU A 332 18.57 1.65 -2.51
N LEU A 333 17.98 1.91 -1.34
CA LEU A 333 17.00 2.96 -1.13
C LEU A 333 17.27 3.63 0.22
N TYR A 334 17.31 4.96 0.24
CA TYR A 334 17.34 5.72 1.47
C TYR A 334 15.93 6.09 1.93
N VAL A 335 15.67 5.83 3.21
CA VAL A 335 14.48 6.29 3.91
C VAL A 335 14.93 7.18 5.06
N PHE A 336 14.35 8.36 5.16
CA PHE A 336 14.68 9.37 6.15
C PHE A 336 13.55 9.55 7.15
N TYR A 337 13.91 9.69 8.42
CA TYR A 337 13.02 9.99 9.53
C TYR A 337 13.35 11.38 10.05
N PHE A 338 12.45 12.33 9.81
CA PHE A 338 12.57 13.69 10.27
C PHE A 338 11.67 13.94 11.48
N ASN A 339 12.27 14.33 12.60
CA ASN A 339 11.50 14.73 13.78
C ASN A 339 11.28 16.25 13.79
N PRO A 340 10.03 16.73 13.63
CA PRO A 340 9.75 18.16 13.60
C PRO A 340 9.92 18.85 14.96
N GLU A 341 9.83 18.13 16.09
CA GLU A 341 9.98 18.70 17.44
C GLU A 341 11.45 18.92 17.80
N ARG A 342 12.31 17.98 17.42
CA ARG A 342 13.76 18.02 17.68
C ARG A 342 14.56 18.63 16.52
N ASN A 343 13.92 18.80 15.37
CA ASN A 343 14.54 19.21 14.10
C ASN A 343 15.74 18.32 13.71
N THR A 344 15.61 17.02 13.90
CA THR A 344 16.66 16.03 13.61
C THR A 344 16.26 15.16 12.43
N LEU A 345 17.20 14.92 11.52
CA LEU A 345 17.05 13.97 10.43
C LEU A 345 17.88 12.72 10.74
N GLN A 346 17.34 11.55 10.46
CA GLN A 346 18.07 10.28 10.44
C GLN A 346 17.79 9.58 9.11
N SER A 347 18.76 8.83 8.61
CA SER A 347 18.60 8.04 7.39
C SER A 347 18.87 6.56 7.69
N ILE A 348 18.11 5.70 7.06
CA ILE A 348 18.38 4.27 6.98
C ILE A 348 18.70 3.93 5.53
N LYS A 349 19.70 3.07 5.35
CA LYS A 349 20.07 2.54 4.05
C LYS A 349 19.46 1.16 3.89
N ILE A 350 18.55 1.02 2.94
CA ILE A 350 17.87 -0.25 2.68
C ILE A 350 18.49 -0.89 1.45
N THR A 351 18.90 -2.15 1.56
CA THR A 351 19.45 -2.97 0.45
C THR A 351 18.57 -4.18 0.16
N GLY A 352 18.93 -4.95 -0.87
CA GLY A 352 18.18 -6.16 -1.27
C GLY A 352 17.20 -5.94 -2.41
N PHE A 353 17.14 -4.73 -2.99
CA PHE A 353 16.41 -4.51 -4.23
C PHE A 353 17.24 -5.07 -5.40
N GLU A 354 16.67 -5.99 -6.16
CA GLU A 354 17.38 -6.63 -7.27
C GLU A 354 17.34 -5.84 -8.58
N TYR A 355 16.49 -4.81 -8.66
CA TYR A 355 16.21 -4.08 -9.89
C TYR A 355 16.19 -2.56 -9.70
N HIS A 356 16.59 -1.85 -10.75
CA HIS A 356 16.41 -0.40 -10.87
C HIS A 356 14.96 -0.07 -11.24
N GLY A 357 14.34 0.84 -10.50
CA GLY A 357 12.93 1.15 -10.73
C GLY A 357 12.37 2.23 -9.82
N LYS A 358 11.12 2.57 -10.09
CA LYS A 358 10.32 3.45 -9.23
C LYS A 358 9.85 2.67 -8.01
N VAL A 359 9.93 3.26 -6.83
CA VAL A 359 9.48 2.65 -5.57
C VAL A 359 8.34 3.47 -4.97
N SER A 360 7.25 2.78 -4.65
CA SER A 360 6.21 3.29 -3.76
C SER A 360 6.43 2.71 -2.37
N VAL A 361 6.52 3.58 -1.36
CA VAL A 361 6.70 3.20 0.04
C VAL A 361 5.40 3.44 0.78
N PHE A 362 5.04 2.52 1.69
CA PHE A 362 3.86 2.63 2.54
C PHE A 362 4.25 2.36 3.99
N LEU A 363 3.75 3.22 4.89
CA LEU A 363 3.98 3.13 6.33
C LEU A 363 2.93 2.27 7.02
N ASP A 364 3.28 1.87 8.24
CA ASP A 364 2.36 1.28 9.20
C ASP A 364 1.62 0.04 8.63
N HIS A 365 2.31 -0.72 7.78
CA HIS A 365 1.77 -1.96 7.25
C HIS A 365 1.70 -2.99 8.36
N VAL A 366 0.48 -3.38 8.69
CA VAL A 366 0.18 -4.47 9.62
C VAL A 366 -0.08 -5.71 8.79
N GLU A 367 0.67 -6.75 9.10
CA GLU A 367 0.49 -8.06 8.51
C GLU A 367 -0.72 -8.76 9.13
N ASP A 368 -1.68 -9.18 8.31
CA ASP A 368 -2.86 -9.94 8.74
C ASP A 368 -2.89 -11.32 8.07
N LEU A 369 -3.04 -12.37 8.88
CA LEU A 369 -3.14 -13.76 8.45
C LEU A 369 -4.57 -14.21 8.14
N ASN A 370 -5.55 -13.31 8.30
CA ASN A 370 -6.96 -13.69 8.30
C ASN A 370 -7.36 -14.43 7.00
N VAL A 371 -7.85 -15.65 7.19
CA VAL A 371 -8.27 -16.55 6.11
C VAL A 371 -9.53 -16.03 5.41
N ASN A 372 -10.23 -15.03 5.93
CA ASN A 372 -11.32 -14.36 5.20
C ASN A 372 -10.87 -13.70 3.88
N ASP A 373 -9.56 -13.46 3.71
CA ASP A 373 -8.98 -13.18 2.40
C ASP A 373 -9.37 -14.25 1.39
N THR A 374 -9.43 -15.53 1.73
CA THR A 374 -9.75 -16.61 0.77
C THR A 374 -11.19 -16.57 0.23
N LYS A 375 -12.13 -15.91 0.91
CA LYS A 375 -13.49 -15.68 0.38
C LYS A 375 -13.51 -14.58 -0.69
N ILE A 376 -12.51 -13.70 -0.69
CA ILE A 376 -12.48 -12.46 -1.47
C ILE A 376 -11.39 -12.55 -2.55
N LEU A 377 -10.20 -12.95 -2.12
CA LEU A 377 -8.92 -13.04 -2.80
C LEU A 377 -8.57 -14.52 -3.07
N LYS A 378 -8.22 -14.83 -4.31
CA LYS A 378 -7.76 -16.14 -4.80
C LYS A 378 -6.24 -16.27 -4.66
N SER A 379 -5.75 -17.51 -4.74
CA SER A 379 -4.33 -17.86 -4.50
C SER A 379 -3.40 -17.73 -5.71
N SER A 380 -3.87 -17.71 -6.97
CA SER A 380 -2.97 -17.53 -8.14
C SER A 380 -3.57 -16.73 -9.30
N VAL A 381 -2.96 -15.57 -9.64
CA VAL A 381 -3.45 -14.62 -10.68
C VAL A 381 -3.62 -15.31 -12.02
N TYR A 382 -2.83 -16.36 -12.22
CA TYR A 382 -2.75 -17.16 -13.42
C TYR A 382 -3.54 -18.48 -13.36
N ALA A 383 -4.33 -18.75 -12.32
CA ALA A 383 -5.11 -19.99 -12.22
C ALA A 383 -6.06 -20.20 -13.42
N HIS A 384 -6.53 -19.11 -14.04
CA HIS A 384 -7.36 -19.15 -15.27
C HIS A 384 -6.55 -19.33 -16.57
N LEU A 385 -5.22 -19.33 -16.49
CA LEU A 385 -4.29 -19.44 -17.62
C LEU A 385 -3.61 -20.82 -17.67
N GLN A 386 -4.21 -21.83 -17.03
CA GLN A 386 -3.71 -23.20 -16.91
C GLN A 386 -3.51 -23.96 -18.23
N GLN A 387 -3.62 -23.33 -19.40
CA GLN A 387 -3.51 -24.05 -20.67
C GLN A 387 -2.11 -24.13 -21.29
N ASP A 388 -1.09 -23.40 -20.82
CA ASP A 388 0.27 -23.55 -21.36
C ASP A 388 1.37 -23.39 -20.31
N ARG A 389 1.63 -24.49 -19.57
CA ARG A 389 2.79 -24.68 -18.69
C ARG A 389 4.05 -24.92 -19.53
N CYS A 390 4.78 -23.87 -19.87
CA CYS A 390 6.20 -23.98 -20.24
C CYS A 390 6.89 -22.62 -20.05
N THR A 391 7.07 -22.16 -18.81
CA THR A 391 8.11 -21.14 -18.41
C THR A 391 8.07 -20.72 -16.93
N PHE A 392 7.13 -21.20 -16.11
CA PHE A 392 6.94 -20.72 -14.73
C PHE A 392 7.78 -21.40 -13.64
N GLU A 393 8.65 -22.36 -13.98
CA GLU A 393 9.39 -23.15 -12.97
C GLU A 393 10.67 -22.49 -12.43
N SER A 394 11.13 -21.36 -12.96
CA SER A 394 12.43 -20.79 -12.54
C SER A 394 12.38 -19.65 -11.51
N SER A 395 11.20 -19.18 -11.09
CA SER A 395 11.13 -18.07 -10.11
C SER A 395 10.07 -18.19 -9.02
N ASN A 396 9.20 -19.21 -9.05
CA ASN A 396 8.34 -19.59 -7.93
C ASN A 396 8.60 -21.06 -7.58
N LYS A 397 9.54 -21.33 -6.67
CA LYS A 397 9.82 -22.69 -6.17
C LYS A 397 8.68 -23.33 -5.34
N PHE A 398 7.49 -22.73 -5.27
CA PHE A 398 6.46 -23.12 -4.30
C PHE A 398 5.14 -23.64 -4.88
N ASP A 399 4.87 -23.48 -6.18
CA ASP A 399 3.71 -24.15 -6.80
C ASP A 399 3.95 -25.66 -7.03
N ALA A 400 5.17 -26.14 -6.78
CA ALA A 400 5.57 -27.53 -6.99
C ALA A 400 5.39 -28.46 -5.76
N LEU A 401 4.91 -27.96 -4.62
CA LEU A 401 4.85 -28.74 -3.36
C LEU A 401 3.44 -29.06 -2.85
N CYS A 402 2.39 -28.72 -3.59
CA CYS A 402 1.00 -29.04 -3.22
C CYS A 402 0.29 -29.98 -4.21
N LEU A 403 1.02 -30.65 -5.11
CA LEU A 403 0.45 -31.62 -6.06
C LEU A 403 1.24 -32.92 -6.05
N SER A 404 1.15 -33.65 -4.94
CA SER A 404 1.35 -35.10 -4.90
C SER A 404 0.81 -35.59 -3.56
N ASP A 405 -0.33 -36.28 -3.62
CA ASP A 405 -0.73 -37.42 -2.78
C ASP A 405 -2.25 -37.52 -2.81
N ASP A 406 -2.77 -37.92 -3.96
CA ASP A 406 -4.05 -38.61 -4.13
C ASP A 406 -3.94 -39.37 -5.46
N ASP A 407 -3.32 -40.55 -5.39
CA ASP A 407 -3.53 -41.71 -6.27
C ASP A 407 -2.64 -42.85 -5.75
N ASP A 408 -3.16 -43.61 -4.79
CA ASP A 408 -3.14 -45.09 -4.72
C ASP A 408 -4.03 -45.59 -3.56
#